data_AF-A0A949BFM0-F1
#
_entry.id   AF-A0A949BFM0-F1
#
_cell.length_a   1.000
_cell.length_b   1.000
_cell.length_c   1.000
_cell.angle_alpha   90.00
_cell.angle_beta   90.00
_cell.angle_gamma   90.00
#
_symmetry.space_group_name_H-M   'P 1'
#
loop_
_entity.id
_entity.type
_entity.pdbx_description
1 polymer ?
#
loop_
_entity_poly.entity_id
_entity_poly.type
_entity_poly.pdbx_seq_one_letter_code
_entity_poly.pdbx_strand_id
1 'polypeptide(L)'
;MEITTNIYLGDSKEQLKLLSDNSVDLVVTSPPYADQRKNTYGGIHHDKYVDWFLPISKELLRVLKPTGTFVLNIKEKVVEGERSTY
;
A
#
# COMPACT_ATOMS: atom_id res chain seq x y z
N MET A 1 20.47 20.81 -9.42
CA MET A 1 19.63 19.59 -9.50
C MET A 1 18.20 20.05 -9.51
N GLU A 2 17.44 19.71 -10.55
CA GLU A 2 16.01 20.01 -10.59
C GLU A 2 15.26 19.00 -9.72
N ILE A 3 14.31 19.49 -8.92
CA ILE A 3 13.45 18.65 -8.08
C ILE A 3 12.04 18.79 -8.60
N THR A 4 11.40 17.67 -8.92
CA THR A 4 10.02 17.61 -9.42
C THR A 4 9.14 16.88 -8.41
N THR A 5 7.94 17.40 -8.18
CA THR A 5 6.94 16.80 -7.29
C THR A 5 5.63 16.62 -8.06
N ASN A 6 5.21 15.36 -8.24
CA ASN A 6 3.96 15.01 -8.91
C ASN A 6 2.97 14.41 -7.90
N ILE A 7 1.71 14.87 -7.93
CA ILE A 7 0.63 14.37 -7.08
C ILE A 7 -0.49 13.88 -7.98
N TYR A 8 -0.86 12.61 -7.83
CA TYR A 8 -1.89 11.96 -8.64
C TYR A 8 -3.14 11.70 -7.78
N LEU A 9 -4.31 12.12 -8.27
CA LEU A 9 -5.61 11.86 -7.63
C LEU A 9 -6.28 10.64 -8.26
N GLY A 10 -6.51 9.60 -7.47
CA GLY A 10 -7.25 8.40 -7.91
C GLY A 10 -6.98 7.18 -7.05
N ASP A 11 -7.53 6.02 -7.46
CA ASP A 11 -7.19 4.73 -6.87
C ASP A 11 -5.71 4.41 -7.15
N SER A 12 -4.92 4.24 -6.10
CA SER A 12 -3.50 3.89 -6.19
C SER A 12 -3.23 2.67 -7.08
N LYS A 13 -4.11 1.67 -7.06
CA LYS A 13 -3.99 0.47 -7.91
C LYS A 13 -4.04 0.80 -9.40
N GLU A 14 -4.81 1.83 -9.77
CA GLU A 14 -4.93 2.27 -11.16
C GLU A 14 -3.84 3.29 -11.53
N GLN A 15 -3.50 4.20 -10.61
CA GLN A 15 -2.45 5.20 -10.84
C GLN A 15 -1.06 4.57 -11.00
N LEU A 16 -0.75 3.52 -10.23
CA LEU A 16 0.53 2.82 -10.34
C LEU A 16 0.76 2.23 -11.75
N LYS A 17 -0.30 1.80 -12.45
CA LYS A 17 -0.21 1.25 -13.82
C LYS A 17 0.28 2.26 -14.85
N LEU A 18 0.18 3.55 -14.55
CA LEU A 18 0.64 4.63 -15.42
C LEU A 18 2.13 4.91 -15.27
N LEU A 19 2.76 4.39 -14.21
CA LEU A 19 4.20 4.50 -13.98
C LEU A 19 4.94 3.38 -14.70
N SER A 20 6.11 3.70 -15.24
CA SER A 20 6.98 2.71 -15.90
C SER A 20 7.54 1.68 -14.92
N ASP A 21 7.83 0.49 -15.44
CA ASP A 21 8.54 -0.57 -14.71
C ASP A 21 9.91 -0.09 -14.22
N ASN A 22 10.35 -0.56 -13.06
CA ASN A 22 11.68 -0.28 -12.50
C ASN A 22 12.06 1.22 -12.50
N SER A 23 11.10 2.10 -12.19
CA SER A 23 11.29 3.56 -12.23
C SER A 23 11.49 4.18 -10.84
N VAL A 24 11.15 3.46 -9.77
CA VAL A 24 11.15 3.96 -8.39
C VAL A 24 12.26 3.31 -7.57
N ASP A 25 13.06 4.13 -6.86
CA ASP A 25 14.12 3.66 -5.96
C ASP A 25 13.61 3.35 -4.54
N LEU A 26 12.59 4.08 -4.08
CA LEU A 26 12.04 3.93 -2.73
C LEU A 26 10.52 4.07 -2.77
N VAL A 27 9.82 3.05 -2.25
CA VAL A 27 8.40 3.10 -1.96
C VAL A 27 8.23 3.18 -0.45
N VAL A 28 7.52 4.20 0.03
CA VAL A 28 7.07 4.30 1.42
C VAL A 28 5.55 4.39 1.41
N THR A 29 4.87 3.48 2.10
CA THR A 29 3.40 3.45 2.10
C THR A 29 2.82 3.04 3.44
N SER A 30 1.64 3.59 3.74
CA SER A 30 0.79 3.26 4.89
C SER A 30 -0.65 3.04 4.41
N PRO A 31 -0.95 1.90 3.76
CA PRO A 31 -2.30 1.61 3.25
C PRO A 31 -3.33 1.66 4.40
N PRO A 32 -4.62 1.95 4.11
CA PRO A 32 -5.68 1.94 5.12
C PRO A 32 -5.62 0.70 6.02
N TYR A 33 -5.60 0.87 7.33
CA TYR A 33 -5.50 -0.24 8.28
C TYR A 33 -6.85 -0.92 8.45
N ALA A 34 -7.09 -1.98 7.67
CA ALA A 34 -8.21 -2.91 7.76
C ALA A 34 -9.50 -2.26 8.33
N ASP A 35 -10.06 -2.85 9.38
CA ASP A 35 -11.25 -2.39 10.07
C ASP A 35 -10.98 -1.34 11.17
N GLN A 36 -9.75 -0.84 11.30
CA GLN A 36 -9.41 0.14 12.35
C GLN A 36 -10.03 1.52 12.06
N ARG A 37 -10.50 1.77 10.84
CA ARG A 37 -11.20 3.01 10.43
C ARG A 37 -12.45 2.76 9.57
N LYS A 38 -13.30 1.80 9.95
CA LYS A 38 -14.59 1.52 9.26
C LYS A 38 -15.40 2.79 8.98
N ASN A 39 -15.46 3.71 9.93
CA ASN A 39 -16.23 4.95 9.82
C ASN A 39 -15.60 6.02 8.90
N THR A 40 -14.40 5.78 8.34
CA THR A 40 -13.69 6.75 7.49
C THR A 40 -13.51 6.27 6.05
N TYR A 41 -13.33 4.96 5.84
CA TYR A 41 -12.99 4.40 4.51
C TYR A 41 -13.75 3.12 4.14
N GLY A 42 -14.83 2.77 4.86
CA GLY A 42 -15.55 1.51 4.67
C GLY A 42 -14.89 0.29 5.34
N GLY A 43 -13.57 0.32 5.54
CA GLY A 43 -12.80 -0.68 6.28
C GLY A 43 -12.73 -2.03 5.55
N ILE A 44 -11.52 -2.56 5.38
CA ILE A 44 -11.36 -3.91 4.82
C ILE A 44 -11.33 -4.88 6.01
N HIS A 45 -12.22 -5.87 6.01
CA HIS A 45 -12.18 -6.92 7.03
C HIS A 45 -10.78 -7.53 7.06
N HIS A 46 -10.24 -7.81 8.25
CA HIS A 46 -8.86 -8.24 8.40
C HIS A 46 -8.55 -9.50 7.57
N ASP A 47 -9.47 -10.47 7.51
CA ASP A 47 -9.34 -11.67 6.67
C ASP A 47 -9.28 -11.41 5.15
N LYS A 48 -9.65 -10.20 4.72
CA LYS A 48 -9.64 -9.78 3.31
C LYS A 48 -8.51 -8.79 3.01
N TYR A 49 -7.72 -8.44 4.02
CA TYR A 49 -6.70 -7.41 3.89
C TYR A 49 -5.60 -7.81 2.91
N VAL A 50 -5.10 -9.05 3.04
CA VAL A 50 -4.07 -9.59 2.15
C VAL A 50 -4.60 -9.63 0.72
N ASP A 51 -5.77 -10.23 0.49
CA ASP A 51 -6.40 -10.32 -0.83
C ASP A 51 -6.60 -8.94 -1.48
N TRP A 52 -6.98 -7.94 -0.68
CA TRP A 52 -7.16 -6.57 -1.14
C TRP A 52 -5.82 -5.88 -1.46
N PHE A 53 -4.76 -6.13 -0.67
CA PHE A 53 -3.48 -5.46 -0.83
C PHE A 53 -2.60 -6.09 -1.91
N LEU A 54 -2.69 -7.41 -2.13
CA LEU A 54 -1.91 -8.13 -3.14
C LEU A 54 -1.92 -7.50 -4.56
N PRO A 55 -3.07 -7.07 -5.14
CA PRO A 55 -3.05 -6.41 -6.44
C PRO A 55 -2.31 -5.07 -6.43
N ILE A 56 -2.32 -4.35 -5.30
CA ILE A 56 -1.55 -3.09 -5.14
C ILE A 56 -0.06 -3.41 -5.01
N SER A 57 0.31 -4.37 -4.17
CA SER A 57 1.71 -4.76 -3.96
C SER A 57 2.36 -5.31 -5.22
N LYS A 58 1.60 -5.97 -6.10
CA LYS A 58 2.07 -6.38 -7.42
C LYS A 58 2.54 -5.19 -8.26
N GLU A 59 1.75 -4.12 -8.29
CA GLU A 59 2.12 -2.90 -9.02
C GLU A 59 3.28 -2.15 -8.34
N LEU A 60 3.31 -2.13 -7.00
CA LEU A 60 4.45 -1.58 -6.26
C LEU A 60 5.75 -2.31 -6.59
N LEU A 61 5.73 -3.64 -6.68
CA LEU A 61 6.88 -4.44 -7.10
C LEU A 61 7.29 -4.15 -8.55
N ARG A 62 6.33 -4.00 -9.46
CA ARG A 62 6.62 -3.71 -10.88
C ARG A 62 7.34 -2.37 -11.07
N VAL A 63 6.89 -1.34 -10.37
CA VAL A 63 7.48 0.01 -10.50
C VAL A 63 8.78 0.15 -9.72
N LEU A 64 9.01 -0.68 -8.69
CA LEU A 64 10.24 -0.67 -7.91
C LEU A 64 11.39 -1.25 -8.73
N LYS A 65 12.55 -0.57 -8.70
CA LYS A 65 13.78 -1.10 -9.30
C LYS A 65 14.22 -2.40 -8.60
N PRO A 66 15.03 -3.26 -9.25
CA PRO A 66 15.60 -4.44 -8.60
C PRO A 66 16.50 -4.10 -7.41
N THR A 67 17.05 -2.88 -7.38
CA THR A 67 17.86 -2.32 -6.27
C THR A 67 17.04 -1.46 -5.31
N GLY A 68 15.74 -1.33 -5.53
CA GLY A 68 14.87 -0.45 -4.77
C GLY A 68 14.50 -1.01 -3.40
N THR A 69 14.01 -0.14 -2.53
CA THR A 69 13.54 -0.49 -1.18
C THR A 69 12.04 -0.27 -1.05
N PHE A 70 11.36 -1.21 -0.40
CA PHE A 70 9.95 -1.11 -0.05
C PHE A 70 9.78 -1.02 1.47
N VAL A 71 9.16 0.06 1.94
CA VAL A 71 8.82 0.28 3.34
C VAL A 71 7.31 0.29 3.48
N LEU A 72 6.79 -0.75 4.12
CA LEU A 72 5.37 -0.88 4.48
C LEU A 72 5.17 -0.53 5.95
N ASN A 73 4.47 0.57 6.20
CA ASN A 73 4.00 0.93 7.53
C ASN A 73 2.58 0.36 7.73
N ILE A 74 2.48 -0.66 8.56
CA ILE A 74 1.23 -1.32 8.92
C ILE A 74 1.23 -1.60 10.42
N LYS A 75 0.05 -1.57 11.04
CA LYS A 75 -0.15 -1.93 12.45
C LYS A 75 -1.20 -3.02 12.56
N GLU A 76 -0.88 -4.08 13.30
CA GLU A 76 -1.78 -5.18 13.67
C GLU A 76 -2.96 -4.69 14.54
N LYS A 77 -4.12 -5.36 14.42
CA LYS A 77 -5.31 -5.09 15.24
C LYS A 77 -5.30 -6.07 16.39
N VAL A 78 -5.69 -5.61 17.57
CA VAL A 78 -5.97 -6.52 18.68
C VAL A 78 -7.40 -7.04 18.53
N VAL A 79 -7.55 -8.37 18.47
CA VAL A 79 -8.83 -9.08 18.43
C VAL A 79 -8.83 -10.04 19.61
N GLU A 80 -9.82 -9.92 20.50
CA GLU A 80 -9.97 -10.76 21.70
C GLU A 80 -8.75 -10.80 22.65
N GLY A 81 -7.96 -9.73 22.69
CA GLY A 81 -6.77 -9.64 23.54
C GLY A 81 -5.49 -10.17 22.88
N GLU A 82 -5.59 -10.72 21.67
CA GLU A 82 -4.46 -11.20 20.89
C GLU A 82 -4.22 -10.33 19.65
N ARG A 83 -2.98 -10.36 19.14
CA ARG A 83 -2.65 -9.68 17.89
C ARG A 83 -3.20 -10.50 16.73
N SER A 84 -4.12 -9.92 15.97
CA SER A 84 -4.60 -10.48 14.72
C SER A 84 -3.46 -10.41 13.69
N THR A 85 -2.96 -11.58 13.31
CA THR A 85 -1.96 -11.77 12.27
C THR A 85 -2.70 -11.84 10.92
N TYR A 86 -3.16 -10.70 10.45
CA TYR A 86 -3.49 -10.57 9.03
C TYR A 86 -2.22 -10.54 8.19
#